data_AF-A0A9D7M2I4-F1
#
_entry.id   AF-A0A9D7M2I4-F1
#
_cell.length_a   1.000
_cell.length_b   1.000
_cell.length_c   1.000
_cell.angle_alpha   90.00
_cell.angle_beta   90.00
_cell.angle_gamma   90.00
#
_symmetry.space_group_name_H-M   'P 1'
#
loop_
_entity.id
_entity.type
_entity.pdbx_description
1 polymer ?
#
loop_
_entity_poly.entity_id
_entity_poly.type
_entity_poly.pdbx_seq_one_letter_code
_entity_poly.pdbx_strand_id
1 'polypeptide(L)'
;MLGEKIKALRETKGLVQREVATELGVDIAYISKMEHGEKPVSRNHLEKLSRLFEVPEEELLTLWVADKLYAIAKDEEVALQAIEVVQDELKYYSTYKKKL
;
A
#
# COMPACT_ATOMS: atom_id res chain seq x y z
N MET A 1 -6.01 -3.70 1.50
CA MET A 1 -6.10 -2.34 2.08
C MET A 1 -5.71 -1.27 1.07
N LEU A 2 -4.55 -1.39 0.39
CA LEU A 2 -4.11 -0.36 -0.55
C LEU A 2 -4.98 -0.27 -1.81
N GLY A 3 -5.42 -1.41 -2.36
CA GLY A 3 -6.29 -1.47 -3.54
C GLY A 3 -7.59 -0.67 -3.37
N GLU A 4 -8.27 -0.87 -2.23
CA GLU A 4 -9.49 -0.15 -1.87
C GLU A 4 -9.25 1.35 -1.71
N LYS A 5 -8.13 1.74 -1.09
CA LYS A 5 -7.73 3.15 -0.98
C LYS A 5 -7.53 3.78 -2.37
N ILE A 6 -6.85 3.08 -3.28
CA ILE A 6 -6.65 3.56 -4.66
C ILE A 6 -8.00 3.72 -5.37
N LYS A 7 -8.91 2.76 -5.23
CA LYS A 7 -10.26 2.83 -5.79
C LYS A 7 -11.00 4.08 -5.30
N ALA A 8 -10.99 4.32 -3.98
CA ALA A 8 -11.64 5.47 -3.38
C ALA A 8 -11.03 6.80 -3.86
N LEU A 9 -9.70 6.89 -3.96
CA LEU A 9 -9.00 8.08 -4.50
C LEU A 9 -9.36 8.33 -5.97
N ARG A 10 -9.38 7.26 -6.78
CA ARG A 10 -9.79 7.33 -8.19
C ARG A 10 -11.21 7.87 -8.33
N GLU A 11 -12.16 7.32 -7.58
CA GLU A 11 -13.57 7.73 -7.61
C GLU A 11 -13.76 9.16 -7.11
N THR A 12 -13.02 9.57 -6.08
CA THR A 12 -13.03 10.94 -5.56
C THR A 12 -12.53 11.95 -6.60
N LYS A 13 -11.55 11.57 -7.42
CA LYS A 13 -11.07 12.39 -8.55
C LYS A 13 -11.94 12.29 -9.80
N GLY A 14 -13.00 11.48 -9.79
CA GLY A 14 -13.88 11.28 -10.95
C GLY A 14 -13.21 10.54 -12.12
N LEU A 15 -12.10 9.85 -11.86
CA LEU A 15 -11.33 9.16 -12.89
C LEU A 15 -11.91 7.77 -13.20
N VAL A 16 -11.88 7.38 -14.47
CA VAL A 16 -12.14 6.00 -14.87
C VAL A 16 -10.86 5.15 -14.81
N GLN A 17 -11.01 3.83 -14.66
CA GLN A 17 -9.85 2.92 -14.55
C GLN A 17 -8.86 3.04 -15.72
N ARG A 18 -9.35 3.36 -16.93
CA ARG A 18 -8.51 3.57 -18.12
C ARG A 18 -7.54 4.74 -17.99
N GLU A 19 -7.93 5.80 -17.29
CA GLU A 19 -7.06 6.98 -17.10
C GLU A 19 -5.91 6.63 -16.16
N VAL A 20 -6.21 5.94 -15.06
CA VAL A 20 -5.18 5.43 -14.13
C VAL A 20 -4.27 4.41 -14.84
N ALA A 21 -4.83 3.52 -15.66
CA ALA A 21 -4.06 2.55 -16.43
C ALA A 21 -3.04 3.22 -17.37
N THR A 22 -3.48 4.27 -18.07
CA THR A 22 -2.63 5.08 -18.96
C THR A 22 -1.49 5.74 -18.20
N GLU A 23 -1.77 6.38 -17.06
CA GLU A 23 -0.77 7.05 -16.22
C GLU A 23 0.31 6.08 -15.71
N LEU A 24 -0.13 4.88 -15.30
CA LEU A 24 0.79 3.85 -14.84
C LEU A 24 1.51 3.12 -15.97
N GLY A 25 1.00 3.19 -17.20
CA GLY A 25 1.52 2.43 -18.35
C GLY A 25 1.22 0.94 -18.25
N VAL A 26 0.03 0.59 -17.75
CA VAL A 26 -0.43 -0.79 -17.52
C VAL A 26 -1.78 -1.05 -18.19
N ASP A 27 -2.20 -2.32 -18.21
CA ASP A 27 -3.51 -2.69 -18.73
C ASP A 27 -4.66 -2.35 -17.75
N ILE A 28 -5.85 -2.08 -18.27
CA ILE A 28 -7.04 -1.75 -17.45
C ILE A 28 -7.40 -2.90 -16.50
N ALA A 29 -7.23 -4.16 -16.93
CA ALA A 29 -7.47 -5.32 -16.07
C ALA A 29 -6.50 -5.38 -14.89
N TYR A 30 -5.29 -4.81 -15.02
CA TYR A 30 -4.39 -4.65 -13.88
C TYR A 30 -5.00 -3.72 -12.84
N ILE A 31 -5.53 -2.57 -13.25
CA ILE A 31 -6.18 -1.61 -12.35
C ILE A 31 -7.39 -2.24 -11.65
N SER A 32 -8.24 -2.95 -12.40
CA SER A 32 -9.40 -3.61 -11.81
C SER A 32 -9.00 -4.65 -10.76
N LYS A 33 -8.07 -5.55 -11.06
CA LYS A 33 -7.59 -6.56 -10.10
C LYS A 33 -6.89 -5.94 -8.90
N MET A 34 -6.17 -4.85 -9.13
CA MET A 34 -5.49 -4.09 -8.09
C MET A 34 -6.50 -3.47 -7.11
N GLU A 35 -7.56 -2.84 -7.61
CA GLU A 35 -8.60 -2.22 -6.79
C GLU A 35 -9.40 -3.23 -5.97
N HIS A 36 -9.55 -4.46 -6.45
CA HIS A 36 -10.22 -5.56 -5.74
C HIS A 36 -9.26 -6.39 -4.86
N GLY A 37 -7.97 -6.01 -4.76
CA GLY A 37 -6.98 -6.73 -3.96
C GLY A 37 -6.56 -8.10 -4.53
N GLU A 38 -7.03 -8.47 -5.71
CA GLU A 38 -6.65 -9.71 -6.41
C GLU A 38 -5.22 -9.67 -6.95
N LYS A 39 -4.70 -8.46 -7.21
CA LYS A 39 -3.31 -8.26 -7.66
C LYS A 39 -2.61 -7.20 -6.83
N PRO A 40 -1.44 -7.49 -6.24
CA PRO A 40 -0.73 -6.50 -5.45
C PRO A 40 -0.22 -5.34 -6.30
N VAL A 41 -0.27 -4.13 -5.73
CA VAL A 41 0.32 -2.93 -6.32
C VAL A 41 1.84 -3.10 -6.39
N SER A 42 2.43 -2.79 -7.54
CA SER A 42 3.89 -2.70 -7.66
C SER A 42 4.39 -1.49 -6.87
N ARG A 43 5.44 -1.66 -6.07
CA ARG A 43 6.04 -0.55 -5.30
C ARG A 43 6.45 0.61 -6.20
N ASN A 44 6.90 0.33 -7.43
CA ASN A 44 7.32 1.35 -8.39
C ASN A 44 6.16 2.23 -8.88
N HIS A 45 4.91 1.85 -8.65
CA HIS A 45 3.75 2.67 -8.99
C HIS A 45 3.37 3.66 -7.89
N LEU A 46 3.91 3.53 -6.67
CA LEU A 46 3.49 4.37 -5.54
C LEU A 46 3.76 5.86 -5.77
N GLU A 47 4.92 6.21 -6.31
CA GLU A 47 5.26 7.60 -6.64
C GLU A 47 4.29 8.19 -7.68
N LYS A 48 3.99 7.43 -8.76
CA LYS A 48 3.02 7.88 -9.78
C LYS A 48 1.62 8.04 -9.21
N LEU A 49 1.17 7.08 -8.40
CA LEU A 49 -0.14 7.11 -7.75
C LEU A 49 -0.25 8.28 -6.77
N SER A 50 0.81 8.54 -6.01
CA SER A 50 0.92 9.69 -5.11
C SER A 50 0.73 11.01 -5.86
N ARG A 51 1.44 11.18 -6.98
CA ARG A 51 1.30 12.38 -7.83
C ARG A 51 -0.07 12.49 -8.47
N LEU A 52 -0.60 11.40 -9.04
CA LEU A 52 -1.92 11.37 -9.68
C LEU A 52 -3.04 11.75 -8.71
N PHE A 53 -3.01 11.19 -7.50
CA PHE A 53 -4.05 11.42 -6.50
C PHE A 53 -3.77 12.58 -5.55
N GLU A 54 -2.60 13.22 -5.65
CA GLU A 54 -2.17 14.32 -4.78
C GLU A 54 -2.20 13.95 -3.29
N VAL A 55 -1.70 12.76 -2.97
CA VAL A 55 -1.57 12.27 -1.59
C VAL A 55 -0.11 11.98 -1.26
N PRO A 56 0.33 12.07 0.01
CA PRO A 56 1.70 11.72 0.38
C PRO A 56 2.05 10.29 -0.01
N GLU A 57 3.22 10.08 -0.63
CA GLU A 57 3.69 8.73 -0.97
C GLU A 57 3.82 7.83 0.27
N GLU A 58 4.18 8.42 1.41
CA GLU A 58 4.26 7.72 2.70
C GLU A 58 2.94 7.06 3.10
N GLU A 59 1.80 7.69 2.81
CA GLU A 59 0.48 7.12 3.11
C GLU A 59 0.26 5.84 2.28
N LEU A 60 0.55 5.89 0.99
CA LEU A 60 0.43 4.74 0.10
C LEU A 60 1.44 3.64 0.44
N LEU A 61 2.67 4.03 0.78
CA LEU A 61 3.72 3.11 1.19
C LEU A 61 3.37 2.39 2.49
N THR A 62 2.77 3.08 3.45
CA THR A 62 2.31 2.48 4.72
C THR A 62 1.31 1.37 4.44
N LEU A 63 0.29 1.63 3.62
CA LEU A 63 -0.70 0.62 3.23
C LEU A 63 -0.08 -0.51 2.38
N TRP A 64 0.88 -0.19 1.52
CA TRP A 64 1.60 -1.18 0.73
C TRP A 64 2.36 -2.17 1.62
N VAL A 65 3.09 -1.67 2.64
CA VAL A 65 3.79 -2.52 3.61
C VAL A 65 2.79 -3.31 4.45
N ALA A 66 1.70 -2.68 4.88
CA ALA A 66 0.64 -3.36 5.63
C ALA A 66 0.03 -4.54 4.85
N ASP A 67 -0.25 -4.38 3.55
CA ASP A 67 -0.76 -5.48 2.71
C ASP A 67 0.23 -6.65 2.65
N LYS A 68 1.54 -6.38 2.67
CA LYS A 68 2.58 -7.43 2.72
C LYS A 68 2.63 -8.14 4.06
N LEU A 69 2.59 -7.38 5.16
CA LEU A 69 2.58 -7.95 6.51
C LEU A 69 1.33 -8.80 6.72
N TYR A 70 0.17 -8.29 6.32
CA TYR A 70 -1.09 -9.03 6.39
C TYR A 70 -1.03 -10.33 5.58
N ALA A 71 -0.50 -10.31 4.35
CA ALA A 71 -0.39 -11.50 3.53
C ALA A 71 0.48 -12.61 4.16
N ILE A 72 1.49 -12.23 4.95
CA ILE A 72 2.35 -13.17 5.69
C ILE A 72 1.65 -13.66 6.96
N ALA A 73 0.96 -12.77 7.67
CA ALA A 73 0.48 -13.03 9.02
C ALA A 73 -0.93 -13.65 9.07
N LYS A 74 -1.78 -13.45 8.05
CA LYS A 74 -3.23 -13.73 8.11
C LYS A 74 -3.62 -15.17 8.50
N ASP A 75 -2.76 -16.15 8.21
CA ASP A 75 -3.05 -17.58 8.44
C ASP A 75 -2.36 -18.12 9.70
N GLU A 76 -1.65 -17.26 10.44
CA GLU A 76 -0.90 -17.64 11.64
C GLU A 76 -1.69 -17.31 12.91
N GLU A 77 -1.89 -18.28 13.80
CA GLU A 77 -2.60 -18.07 15.07
C GLU A 77 -1.89 -17.03 15.97
N VAL A 78 -0.57 -16.95 15.86
CA VAL A 78 0.29 -16.05 16.65
C VAL A 78 0.52 -14.69 15.97
N ALA A 79 -0.16 -14.38 14.87
CA ALA A 79 0.05 -13.19 14.04
C ALA A 79 0.14 -11.89 14.86
N LEU A 80 -0.82 -11.66 15.76
CA LEU A 80 -0.89 -10.43 16.55
C LEU A 80 0.29 -10.31 17.53
N GLN A 81 0.66 -11.41 18.19
CA GLN A 81 1.80 -11.44 19.11
C GLN A 81 3.12 -11.21 18.35
N ALA A 82 3.27 -11.81 17.17
CA ALA A 82 4.45 -11.58 16.33
C ALA A 82 4.58 -10.12 15.88
N ILE A 83 3.45 -9.47 15.52
CA ILE A 83 3.42 -8.05 15.18
C ILE A 83 3.82 -7.18 16.37
N GLU A 84 3.36 -7.49 17.58
CA GLU A 84 3.74 -6.77 18.81
C GLU A 84 5.25 -6.85 19.06
N VAL A 85 5.84 -8.06 18.93
CA VAL A 85 7.29 -8.26 19.05
C VAL A 85 8.07 -7.40 18.02
N VAL A 86 7.64 -7.40 16.76
CA VAL A 86 8.27 -6.58 15.71
C VAL A 86 8.12 -5.09 16.00
N GLN A 87 6.95 -4.67 16.49
CA GLN A 87 6.69 -3.28 16.82
C GLN A 87 7.62 -2.77 17.92
N ASP A 88 7.85 -3.56 18.96
CA ASP A 88 8.75 -3.19 20.05
C ASP A 88 10.21 -3.11 19.60
N GLU A 89 10.65 -4.03 18.74
CA GLU A 89 11.98 -3.98 18.11
C GLU A 89 12.17 -2.72 17.26
N LEU A 90 11.15 -2.32 16.47
CA LEU A 90 11.19 -1.10 15.66
C LEU A 90 11.22 0.18 16.52
N LYS A 91 10.44 0.22 17.62
CA LYS A 91 10.48 1.33 18.58
C LYS A 91 11.86 1.47 19.20
N TYR A 92 12.47 0.35 19.59
CA TYR A 92 13.84 0.31 20.07
C TYR A 92 14.77 0.91 19.00
N TYR A 93 14.85 0.31 17.80
CA TYR A 93 15.76 0.78 16.75
C TYR A 93 15.60 2.27 16.40
N SER A 94 14.37 2.76 16.27
CA SER A 94 14.10 4.18 15.96
C SER A 94 14.55 5.15 17.06
N THR A 95 14.52 4.72 18.32
CA THR A 95 14.98 5.51 19.48
C THR A 95 16.50 5.61 19.52
N TYR A 96 17.23 4.56 19.14
CA TYR A 96 18.70 4.55 19.16
C TYR A 96 19.33 5.18 17.91
N LYS A 97 18.73 5.02 16.73
CA LYS A 97 19.21 5.68 15.50
C LYS A 97 19.06 7.20 15.54
N LYS A 98 18.11 7.75 16.33
CA LYS A 98 17.97 9.20 16.56
C LYS A 98 18.99 9.78 17.55
N LYS A 99 19.73 8.94 18.29
CA LYS A 99 20.76 9.36 19.27
C LYS A 99 22.18 9.36 18.71
N LEU A 100 22.40 8.76 17.54
CA LEU A 100 23.64 8.79 16.76
C LEU A 100 23.55 9.91 15.72
#